data_AF-A0A2N2NY22-F1
#
_entry.id   AF-A0A2N2NY22-F1
#
_cell.length_a   1.000
_cell.length_b   1.000
_cell.length_c   1.000
_cell.angle_alpha   90.00
_cell.angle_beta   90.00
_cell.angle_gamma   90.00
#
_symmetry.space_group_name_H-M   'P 1'
#
loop_
_entity.id
_entity.type
_entity.pdbx_description
1 polymer ?
#
loop_
_entity_poly.entity_id
_entity_poly.type
_entity_poly.pdbx_seq_one_letter_code
_entity_poly.pdbx_strand_id
1 'polypeptide(L)'
;MNYIPGITISLLFALLIGFIFHFWKGGGIFRLFFILIFSAIGFGIGQWVGFSLDSNFLKIGWVFLGFGVLGSILFSFIAIWLTNIRLEKQDKR
;
A
#
# COMPACT_ATOMS: atom_id res chain seq x y z
N MET A 1 -7.39 -11.39 22.49
CA MET A 1 -7.58 -10.01 21.98
C MET A 1 -8.52 -10.07 20.80
N ASN A 2 -9.43 -9.11 20.65
CA ASN A 2 -10.23 -9.00 19.43
C ASN A 2 -9.38 -8.33 18.34
N TYR A 3 -9.05 -9.05 17.27
CA TYR A 3 -8.20 -8.55 16.17
C TYR A 3 -8.97 -7.70 15.16
N ILE A 4 -10.30 -7.76 15.18
CA ILE A 4 -11.16 -7.10 14.18
C ILE A 4 -10.84 -5.60 14.07
N PRO A 5 -10.79 -4.80 15.17
CA PRO A 5 -10.54 -3.36 15.05
C PRO A 5 -9.19 -3.03 14.39
N GLY A 6 -8.15 -3.80 14.70
CA GLY A 6 -6.81 -3.60 14.15
C GLY A 6 -6.73 -3.93 12.66
N ILE A 7 -7.38 -5.02 12.24
CA ILE A 7 -7.50 -5.39 10.82
C ILE A 7 -8.30 -4.33 10.07
N THR A 8 -9.41 -3.85 10.64
CA THR A 8 -10.24 -2.80 10.03
C THR A 8 -9.45 -1.50 9.83
N ILE A 9 -8.73 -1.02 10.83
CA ILE A 9 -7.88 0.19 10.71
C ILE A 9 -6.78 -0.04 9.67
N SER A 10 -6.14 -1.21 9.68
CA SER A 10 -5.07 -1.53 8.74
C SER A 10 -5.57 -1.48 7.29
N LEU A 11 -6.69 -2.14 7.00
CA LEU A 11 -7.30 -2.14 5.67
C LEU A 11 -7.80 -0.74 5.28
N LEU A 12 -8.46 -0.02 6.21
CA LEU A 12 -8.96 1.33 5.96
C LEU A 12 -7.83 2.25 5.48
N PHE A 13 -6.72 2.31 6.22
CA PHE A 13 -5.60 3.18 5.88
C PHE A 13 -4.84 2.69 4.65
N ALA A 14 -4.60 1.39 4.50
CA ALA A 14 -3.96 0.85 3.31
C ALA A 14 -4.74 1.19 2.03
N LEU A 15 -6.07 1.00 2.06
CA LEU A 15 -6.94 1.31 0.92
C LEU A 15 -7.06 2.82 0.71
N LEU A 16 -7.21 3.62 1.77
CA LEU A 16 -7.26 5.09 1.68
C LEU A 16 -6.01 5.64 0.99
N ILE A 17 -4.83 5.20 1.40
CA ILE A 17 -3.57 5.60 0.74
C ILE A 17 -3.57 5.15 -0.72
N GLY A 18 -3.91 3.89 -1.01
CA GLY A 18 -3.95 3.39 -2.39
C GLY A 18 -4.92 4.18 -3.29
N PHE A 19 -6.08 4.57 -2.76
CA PHE A 19 -7.04 5.44 -3.44
C PHE A 19 -6.48 6.83 -3.69
N ILE A 20 -5.85 7.47 -2.69
CA ILE A 20 -5.22 8.79 -2.85
C ILE A 20 -4.22 8.76 -4.01
N PHE A 21 -3.37 7.72 -4.07
CA PHE A 21 -2.37 7.57 -5.12
C PHE A 21 -2.97 7.24 -6.49
N HIS A 22 -4.02 6.42 -6.55
CA HIS A 22 -4.75 6.17 -7.80
C HIS A 22 -5.44 7.43 -8.32
N PHE A 23 -6.13 8.20 -7.48
CA PHE A 23 -6.79 9.44 -7.89
C PHE A 23 -5.78 10.54 -8.26
N TRP A 24 -4.62 10.58 -7.61
CA TRP A 24 -3.55 11.50 -8.00
C TRP A 24 -3.01 11.18 -9.40
N LYS A 25 -2.73 9.91 -9.71
CA LYS A 25 -2.13 9.54 -11.00
C LYS A 25 -3.15 9.29 -12.12
N GLY A 26 -4.38 8.94 -11.77
CA GLY A 26 -5.45 8.51 -12.66
C GLY A 26 -5.23 7.12 -13.27
N GLY A 27 -6.21 6.63 -14.02
CA GLY A 27 -6.16 5.38 -14.80
C GLY A 27 -7.40 4.51 -14.61
N GLY A 28 -7.47 3.39 -15.34
CA GLY A 28 -8.62 2.48 -15.31
C GLY A 28 -8.73 1.63 -14.04
N ILE A 29 -9.79 0.82 -13.97
CA ILE A 29 -10.12 -0.01 -12.81
C ILE A 29 -9.05 -1.07 -12.48
N PHE A 30 -8.42 -1.68 -13.49
CA PHE A 30 -7.33 -2.64 -13.26
C PHE A 30 -6.11 -1.98 -12.61
N ARG A 31 -5.83 -0.73 -12.98
CA ARG A 31 -4.77 0.06 -12.35
C ARG A 31 -5.11 0.37 -10.90
N LEU A 32 -6.38 0.67 -10.60
CA LEU A 32 -6.84 0.87 -9.23
C LEU A 32 -6.56 -0.38 -8.39
N PHE A 33 -7.03 -1.55 -8.81
CA PHE A 33 -6.80 -2.79 -8.07
C PHE A 33 -5.32 -3.10 -7.87
N PHE A 34 -4.49 -2.88 -8.90
CA PHE A 34 -3.05 -3.07 -8.79
C PHE A 34 -2.42 -2.17 -7.73
N ILE A 35 -2.78 -0.87 -7.71
CA ILE A 35 -2.30 0.09 -6.70
C ILE A 35 -2.82 -0.28 -5.29
N LEU A 36 -4.09 -0.66 -5.14
CA LEU A 36 -4.67 -1.05 -3.85
C LEU A 36 -3.97 -2.29 -3.26
N ILE A 37 -3.71 -3.31 -4.08
CA ILE A 37 -3.00 -4.52 -3.65
C ILE A 37 -1.57 -4.19 -3.21
N PHE A 38 -0.83 -3.41 -4.01
CA PHE A 38 0.52 -2.97 -3.63
C PHE A 38 0.51 -2.12 -2.36
N SER A 39 -0.46 -1.22 -2.20
CA SER A 39 -0.61 -0.42 -0.97
C SER A 39 -0.84 -1.30 0.26
N ALA A 40 -1.66 -2.36 0.14
CA ALA A 40 -1.89 -3.32 1.22
C ALA A 40 -0.64 -4.16 1.53
N ILE A 41 0.10 -4.60 0.51
CA ILE A 41 1.40 -5.27 0.69
C ILE A 41 2.39 -4.35 1.42
N GLY A 42 2.48 -3.09 0.99
CA GLY A 42 3.28 -2.07 1.64
C GLY A 42 2.90 -1.87 3.09
N PHE A 43 1.60 -1.84 3.41
CA PHE A 43 1.12 -1.76 4.79
C PHE A 43 1.60 -2.95 5.62
N GLY A 44 1.46 -4.17 5.10
CA GLY A 44 1.89 -5.40 5.76
C GLY A 44 3.40 -5.42 6.02
N ILE A 45 4.21 -5.02 5.05
CA ILE A 45 5.67 -4.86 5.22
C ILE A 45 5.97 -3.78 6.27
N GLY A 46 5.22 -2.68 6.25
CA GLY A 46 5.29 -1.65 7.29
C GLY A 46 5.00 -2.19 8.69
N GLN A 47 3.99 -3.05 8.86
CA GLN A 47 3.72 -3.70 10.15
C GLN A 47 4.94 -4.51 10.62
N TRP A 48 5.54 -5.29 9.71
CA TRP A 48 6.72 -6.09 10.02
C TRP A 48 7.92 -5.22 10.41
N VAL A 49 8.21 -4.15 9.67
CA VAL A 49 9.29 -3.20 9.99
C VAL A 49 9.05 -2.53 11.34
N GLY A 50 7.83 -2.05 11.59
CA GLY A 50 7.47 -1.42 12.86
C GLY A 50 7.65 -2.37 14.05
N PHE A 51 7.27 -3.64 13.88
CA PHE A 51 7.48 -4.70 14.86
C PHE A 51 8.98 -4.99 15.08
N SER A 52 9.76 -5.17 14.02
CA SER A 52 11.20 -5.48 14.10
C SER A 52 12.02 -4.38 14.78
N LEU A 53 11.57 -3.12 14.68
CA LEU A 53 12.22 -1.98 15.32
C LEU A 53 11.69 -1.71 16.74
N ASP A 54 10.76 -2.52 17.24
CA ASP A 54 9.97 -2.27 18.47
C ASP A 54 9.45 -0.83 18.55
N SER A 55 8.98 -0.30 17.41
CA SER A 55 8.69 1.11 17.31
C SER A 55 7.35 1.47 17.92
N ASN A 56 7.31 2.63 18.60
CA ASN A 56 6.08 3.24 19.10
C ASN A 56 5.55 4.38 18.21
N PHE A 57 6.19 4.63 17.06
CA PHE A 57 5.76 5.68 16.14
C PHE A 57 4.36 5.40 15.57
N LEU A 58 3.38 6.22 15.99
CA LEU A 58 1.95 6.09 15.65
C LEU A 58 1.44 4.64 15.82
N LYS A 59 1.78 3.98 16.92
CA LYS A 59 1.28 2.64 17.24
C LYS A 59 -0.09 2.72 17.91
N ILE A 60 -1.08 1.97 17.40
CA ILE A 60 -2.44 1.88 17.98
C ILE A 60 -2.71 0.42 18.32
N GLY A 61 -2.67 0.10 19.63
CA GLY A 61 -2.74 -1.29 20.08
C GLY A 61 -1.58 -2.11 19.48
N TRP A 62 -1.92 -3.16 18.73
CA TRP A 62 -0.94 -3.99 18.02
C TRP A 62 -0.61 -3.49 16.60
N VAL A 63 -1.31 -2.47 16.10
CA VAL A 63 -1.12 -1.94 14.74
C VAL A 63 -0.05 -0.86 14.74
N PHE A 64 1.02 -1.09 13.98
CA PHE A 64 2.08 -0.10 13.73
C PHE A 64 1.64 0.85 12.60
N LEU A 65 0.63 1.70 12.87
CA LEU A 65 -0.04 2.49 11.83
C LEU A 65 0.93 3.41 11.08
N GLY A 66 1.86 4.06 11.78
CA GLY A 66 2.86 4.94 11.15
C GLY A 66 3.68 4.22 10.08
N PHE A 67 4.27 3.08 10.41
CA PHE A 67 5.03 2.29 9.45
C PHE A 67 4.15 1.67 8.37
N GLY A 68 2.92 1.25 8.70
CA GLY A 68 1.95 0.79 7.72
C GLY A 68 1.67 1.84 6.65
N VAL A 69 1.40 3.09 7.05
CA VAL A 69 1.17 4.20 6.11
C VAL A 69 2.42 4.50 5.27
N LEU A 70 3.62 4.53 5.87
CA LEU A 70 4.86 4.74 5.13
C LEU A 70 5.10 3.65 4.08
N GLY A 71 4.87 2.39 4.45
CA GLY A 71 4.98 1.26 3.54
C GLY A 71 3.94 1.31 2.42
N SER A 72 2.69 1.64 2.72
CA SER A 72 1.63 1.85 1.73
C SER A 72 1.97 2.96 0.73
N ILE A 73 2.52 4.08 1.21
CA ILE A 73 2.97 5.19 0.35
C ILE A 73 4.06 4.68 -0.61
N LEU A 74 5.11 4.07 -0.07
CA LEU A 74 6.24 3.57 -0.86
C LEU A 74 5.79 2.57 -1.93
N PHE A 75 4.97 1.59 -1.57
CA PHE A 75 4.51 0.57 -2.52
C PHE A 75 3.48 1.11 -3.51
N SER A 76 2.67 2.11 -3.14
CA SER A 76 1.79 2.80 -4.09
C SER A 76 2.60 3.54 -5.16
N PHE A 77 3.72 4.18 -4.78
CA PHE A 77 4.66 4.76 -5.74
C PHE A 77 5.26 3.71 -6.68
N ILE A 78 5.69 2.56 -6.14
CA ILE A 78 6.22 1.44 -6.95
C ILE A 78 5.14 0.95 -7.93
N ALA A 79 3.89 0.80 -7.47
CA ALA A 79 2.79 0.36 -8.32
C ALA A 79 2.50 1.36 -9.46
N ILE A 80 2.52 2.66 -9.17
CA ILE A 80 2.40 3.71 -10.18
C ILE A 80 3.54 3.62 -11.18
N TRP A 81 4.78 3.45 -10.71
CA TRP A 81 5.95 3.33 -11.57
C TRP A 81 5.84 2.12 -12.51
N LEU A 82 5.55 0.93 -11.96
CA LEU A 82 5.37 -0.30 -12.74
C LEU A 82 4.26 -0.17 -13.79
N THR A 83 3.13 0.43 -13.43
CA THR A 83 1.98 0.61 -14.35
C THR A 83 2.23 1.64 -15.46
N ASN A 84 3.29 2.44 -15.37
CA ASN A 84 3.67 3.40 -16.42
C ASN A 84 4.72 2.83 -17.40
N ILE A 85 5.31 1.66 -17.12
CA ILE A 85 6.30 1.04 -18.01
C ILE A 85 5.60 0.65 -19.31
N ARG A 86 6.01 1.26 -20.42
CA ARG A 86 5.58 0.85 -21.77
C ARG A 86 6.51 -0.25 -22.24
N LEU A 87 6.03 -1.48 -22.24
CA LEU A 87 6.73 -2.58 -22.91
C LEU A 87 6.55 -2.38 -24.41
N GLU A 88 7.62 -2.03 -25.10
CA GLU A 88 7.61 -1.90 -26.56
C GLU A 88 7.32 -3.29 -27.14
N LYS A 89 6.14 -3.44 -27.73
CA LYS A 89 5.73 -4.69 -28.35
C LYS A 89 6.61 -4.84 -29.59
N GLN A 90 7.59 -5.76 -29.57
CA GLN A 90 8.28 -6.13 -30.81
C GLN A 90 7.22 -6.71 -31.75
N ASP A 91 6.83 -5.89 -32.71
CA ASP A 91 5.95 -6.27 -33.79
C ASP A 91 6.73 -7.25 -34.67
N LYS A 92 6.52 -8.55 -34.43
CA LYS A 92 6.98 -9.60 -35.34
C LYS A 92 6.14 -9.47 -36.61
N ARG A 93 6.60 -8.64 -37.54
CA ARG A 93 6.22 -8.69 -38.95
C ARG A 93 6.63 -10.02 -39.57
#